data_AF-A0A920L9T8-F1
#
_entry.id   AF-A0A920L9T8-F1
#
_cell.length_a   1.000
_cell.length_b   1.000
_cell.length_c   1.000
_cell.angle_alpha   90.00
_cell.angle_beta   90.00
_cell.angle_gamma   90.00
#
_symmetry.space_group_name_H-M   'P 1'
#
loop_
_entity.id
_entity.type
_entity.pdbx_description
1 polymer ?
#
loop_
_entity_poly.entity_id
_entity_poly.type
_entity_poly.pdbx_seq_one_letter_code
_entity_poly.pdbx_strand_id
1 'polypeptide(L)' 'MNDSDYGLTAALWTRDLDRATLVADQLETGTVFMNRCDYLDPALCWTGCKDTGRGGSLSEIGFHNLTRPKSYHMKKGG' A
#
# COMPACT_ATOMS: atom_id res chain seq x y z
N MET A 1 -13.43 10.63 7.37
CA MET A 1 -12.74 9.52 6.67
C MET A 1 -12.47 8.38 7.63
N ASN A 2 -11.80 8.60 8.76
CA ASN A 2 -11.51 7.52 9.72
C ASN A 2 -12.75 6.97 10.43
N ASP A 3 -13.82 7.75 10.55
CA ASP A 3 -15.14 7.29 10.99
C ASP A 3 -15.84 6.50 9.87
N SER A 4 -15.24 5.38 9.50
CA SER A 4 -15.70 4.43 8.51
C SER A 4 -15.09 3.07 8.83
N ASP A 5 -15.88 2.01 8.63
CA ASP A 5 -15.42 0.62 8.74
C ASP A 5 -14.43 0.24 7.61
N TYR A 6 -14.30 1.09 6.59
CA TYR A 6 -13.44 0.87 5.42
C TYR A 6 -12.27 1.84 5.37
N GLY A 7 -11.21 1.47 4.65
CA GLY A 7 -9.98 2.25 4.52
C GLY A 7 -9.15 1.86 3.29
N LEU A 8 -9.77 1.86 2.10
CA LEU A 8 -9.08 1.52 0.86
C LEU A 8 -8.20 2.67 0.35
N THR A 9 -8.85 3.73 -0.15
CA THR A 9 -8.16 4.87 -0.75
C THR A 9 -8.72 6.20 -0.27
N ALA A 10 -7.86 7.22 -0.26
CA ALA A 10 -8.23 8.61 -0.01
C ALA A 10 -7.55 9.53 -1.03
N ALA A 11 -8.21 10.63 -1.41
CA ALA A 11 -7.64 11.63 -2.31
C ALA A 11 -7.68 13.01 -1.64
N LEU A 12 -6.51 13.64 -1.53
CA LEU A 12 -6.31 14.95 -0.96
C LEU A 12 -6.11 15.98 -2.08
N TRP A 13 -6.91 17.05 -2.06
CA TRP A 13 -6.83 18.12 -3.05
C TRP A 13 -6.28 19.39 -2.41
N THR A 14 -5.00 19.68 -2.68
CA THR A 14 -4.28 20.81 -2.09
C THR A 14 -3.04 21.12 -2.94
N ARG A 15 -2.54 22.35 -2.86
CA ARG A 15 -1.25 22.72 -3.47
C ARG A 15 -0.09 22.57 -2.49
N ASP A 16 -0.39 22.41 -1.22
CA ASP A 16 0.56 22.28 -0.11
C ASP A 16 0.85 20.80 0.15
N LEU A 17 2.07 20.36 -0.17
CA LEU A 17 2.52 19.00 0.01
C LEU A 17 2.67 18.63 1.48
N ASP A 18 3.17 19.54 2.31
CA ASP A 18 3.39 19.28 3.74
C ASP A 18 2.04 19.06 4.44
N ARG A 19 1.04 19.87 4.10
CA ARG A 19 -0.33 19.66 4.57
C ARG A 19 -0.91 18.34 4.07
N ALA A 20 -0.65 17.95 2.81
CA ALA A 20 -1.12 16.68 2.28
C ALA A 20 -0.51 15.50 3.06
N THR A 21 0.79 15.52 3.29
CA THR A 21 1.51 14.49 4.06
C THR A 21 1.01 14.43 5.50
N LEU A 22 0.89 15.57 6.19
CA LEU A 22 0.39 15.61 7.57
C LEU A 22 -1.02 15.04 7.72
N VAL A 23 -1.88 15.28 6.73
CA VAL A 23 -3.23 14.70 6.72
C VAL A 23 -3.16 13.21 6.37
N ALA A 24 -2.36 12.82 5.37
CA ALA A 24 -2.18 11.43 4.96
C ALA A 24 -1.71 10.54 6.13
N ASP A 25 -0.76 11.02 6.93
CA ASP A 25 -0.25 10.31 8.11
C ASP A 25 -1.32 10.08 9.20
N GLN A 26 -2.38 10.89 9.21
CA GLN A 26 -3.50 10.76 10.15
C GLN A 26 -4.64 9.89 9.61
N LEU A 27 -4.64 9.56 8.31
CA LEU A 27 -5.71 8.76 7.71
C LEU A 27 -5.48 7.27 7.96
N GLU A 28 -6.50 6.60 8.46
CA GLU A 28 -6.53 5.13 8.54
C GLU A 28 -6.97 4.58 7.18
N THR A 29 -6.07 4.63 6.20
CA THR A 29 -6.33 4.24 4.81
C THR A 29 -5.05 3.70 4.17
N GLY A 30 -5.17 2.68 3.31
CA GLY A 30 -3.98 2.03 2.75
C GLY A 30 -3.30 2.80 1.60
N THR A 31 -4.06 3.47 0.73
CA THR A 31 -3.50 4.23 -0.40
C THR A 31 -3.98 5.67 -0.42
N VAL A 32 -3.08 6.64 -0.35
CA VAL A 32 -3.43 8.07 -0.41
C VAL A 32 -2.92 8.69 -1.71
N PHE A 33 -3.78 9.48 -2.35
CA PHE A 33 -3.48 10.27 -3.53
C PHE A 33 -3.46 11.75 -3.21
N MET A 34 -2.64 12.53 -3.92
CA MET A 34 -2.69 14.00 -3.93
C MET A 34 -3.03 14.49 -5.34
N ASN A 35 -4.06 15.33 -5.46
CA ASN A 35 -4.54 15.92 -6.71
C ASN A 35 -4.80 14.91 -7.85
N ARG A 36 -5.18 13.68 -7.47
CA ARG A 36 -5.58 12.60 -8.37
C ARG A 36 -6.40 11.57 -7.61
N CYS A 37 -7.00 10.64 -8.34
CA CYS A 37 -7.66 9.45 -7.79
C CYS A 37 -7.58 8.32 -8.82
N ASP A 38 -7.76 7.08 -8.35
CA ASP A 38 -7.88 5.88 -9.19
C ASP A 38 -6.79 5.73 -10.26
N TYR A 39 -5.56 6.13 -9.90
CA TYR A 39 -4.41 6.03 -10.78
C TYR A 39 -3.41 5.04 -10.19
N LEU A 40 -3.04 4.04 -10.97
CA LEU A 40 -2.16 2.96 -10.52
C LEU A 40 -0.73 3.20 -11.00
N ASP A 41 0.22 3.08 -10.08
CA ASP A 41 1.64 2.94 -10.39
C ASP A 41 2.06 1.50 -10.08
N PRO A 42 2.52 0.71 -11.07
CA PRO A 42 2.94 -0.68 -10.84
C PRO A 42 4.03 -0.84 -9.79
N ALA A 43 4.83 0.20 -9.52
CA ALA A 43 5.90 0.17 -8.53
C ALA A 43 5.41 0.41 -7.09
N LEU A 44 4.22 0.98 -6.90
CA LEU A 44 3.66 1.27 -5.58
C LEU A 44 2.62 0.21 -5.19
N CYS A 45 2.65 -0.21 -3.92
CA CYS A 45 1.67 -1.17 -3.43
C CYS A 45 0.30 -0.50 -3.34
N TRP A 46 -0.71 -1.13 -3.93
CA TRP A 46 -2.10 -0.76 -3.71
C TRP A 46 -2.67 -1.63 -2.60
N THR A 47 -3.07 -0.99 -1.51
CA THR A 47 -3.49 -1.67 -0.28
C THR A 47 -4.58 -0.87 0.43
N GLY A 48 -5.23 -1.53 1.39
CA GLY A 48 -6.29 -0.99 2.24
C GLY A 48 -6.22 -1.61 3.63
N CYS A 49 -6.94 -1.02 4.58
CA CYS A 49 -7.02 -1.48 5.97
C CYS A 49 -8.49 -1.66 6.43
N LYS A 50 -8.68 -2.09 7.68
CA LYS A 50 -10.01 -2.37 8.27
C LYS A 50 -10.74 -3.47 7.48
N ASP A 51 -12.04 -3.31 7.24
CA ASP A 51 -12.86 -4.29 6.53
C ASP A 51 -12.69 -4.23 5.00
N THR A 52 -11.83 -3.34 4.49
CA THR A 52 -11.48 -3.30 3.06
C THR A 52 -10.72 -4.54 2.61
N GLY A 53 -9.93 -5.16 3.48
CA GLY A 53 -9.16 -6.35 3.12
C GLY A 53 -7.81 -6.45 3.83
N ARG A 54 -7.04 -7.47 3.43
CA ARG A 54 -5.71 -7.76 3.97
C ARG A 54 -4.73 -8.00 2.83
N GLY A 55 -3.48 -7.54 3.02
CA GLY A 55 -2.43 -7.64 2.01
C GLY A 55 -2.45 -6.47 1.03
N GLY A 56 -1.78 -6.64 -0.10
CA GLY A 56 -1.70 -5.62 -1.15
C GLY A 56 -1.40 -6.25 -2.49
N SER A 57 -1.78 -5.55 -3.55
CA SER A 57 -1.43 -5.87 -4.93
C SER A 57 -0.48 -4.82 -5.49
N LEU A 58 0.04 -5.08 -6.70
CA LEU A 58 1.11 -4.27 -7.32
C LEU A 58 2.40 -4.25 -6.48
N SER A 59 3.44 -3.59 -6.99
CA SER A 59 4.80 -3.55 -6.43
C SER A 59 5.42 -4.94 -6.20
N GLU A 60 6.66 -4.94 -5.75
CA GLU A 60 7.32 -6.15 -5.27
C GLU A 60 6.55 -6.82 -4.11
N ILE A 61 5.91 -6.01 -3.25
CA ILE A 61 5.14 -6.50 -2.10
C ILE A 61 3.98 -7.39 -2.55
N GLY A 62 3.26 -7.00 -3.61
CA GLY A 62 2.18 -7.80 -4.17
C GLY A 62 2.69 -9.12 -4.76
N PHE A 63 3.87 -9.13 -5.38
CA PHE A 63 4.48 -10.36 -5.89
C PHE A 63 4.92 -11.31 -4.78
N HIS A 64 5.39 -10.80 -3.64
CA HIS A 64 5.70 -11.62 -2.47
C HIS A 64 4.47 -12.37 -1.93
N ASN A 65 3.26 -11.82 -2.09
CA ASN A 65 2.02 -12.49 -1.70
C ASN A 65 1.62 -13.64 -2.66
N LEU A 66 2.17 -13.66 -3.88
CA LEU A 66 1.83 -14.63 -4.93
C LEU A 66 2.95 -15.64 -5.19
N THR A 67 4.09 -15.49 -4.52
CA THR A 67 5.26 -16.36 -4.67
C THR A 67 5.58 -17.04 -3.34
N ARG A 68 6.31 -18.16 -3.40
CA ARG A 68 6.75 -18.87 -2.21
C ARG A 68 8.28 -18.94 -2.19
N PRO A 69 8.96 -18.24 -1.27
CA PRO A 69 10.41 -18.31 -1.14
C PRO A 69 10.88 -19.74 -0.90
N LYS A 70 12.02 -20.12 -1.51
CA LYS A 70 12.69 -21.40 -1.29
C LYS A 70 14.16 -21.14 -0.97
N SER A 71 14.59 -21.58 0.20
CA SER A 71 16.00 -21.50 0.61
C SER A 71 16.72 -22.82 0.37
N TYR A 72 18.00 -22.73 0.01
CA TYR A 72 18.89 -23.86 -0.09
C TYR A 72 20.09 -23.64 0.82
N HIS A 73 20.39 -24.62 1.68
CA HIS A 73 21.57 -24.61 2.53
C HIS A 73 22.32 -25.92 2.32
N MET A 74 23.31 -25.89 1.44
CA MET A 74 24.03 -27.10 0.99
C MET A 74 25.50 -26.98 1.33
N LYS A 75 26.08 -28.04 1.91
CA LYS A 75 27.52 -28.19 2.13
C LYS A 75 28.08 -29.15 1.08
N LYS A 76 29.14 -28.74 0.39
CA LYS A 76 29.84 -29.62 -0.57
C LYS A 76 30.58 -30.72 0.21
N GLY A 77 30.41 -31.98 -0.21
CA GLY A 77 31.19 -33.10 0.31
C GLY A 77 32.63 -33.05 -0.19
N GLY A 78 33.59 -33.32 0.69
CA GLY A 78 34.97 -33.62 0.32
C GLY A 78 35.11 -35.06 -0.19
#